data_AF-A0A537FJJ1-F1
#
_entry.id   AF-A0A537FJJ1-F1
#
_cell.length_a   1.000
_cell.length_b   1.000
_cell.length_c   1.000
_cell.angle_alpha   90.00
_cell.angle_beta   90.00
_cell.angle_gamma   90.00
#
_symmetry.space_group_name_H-M   'P 1'
#
loop_
_entity.id
_entity.type
_entity.pdbx_description
1 polymer ?
#
loop_
_entity_poly.entity_id
_entity_poly.type
_entity_poly.pdbx_seq_one_letter_code
_entity_poly.pdbx_strand_id
1 'polypeptide(L)'
;MRLRIDEYSPWISRELDKTLRPTRSKASKLVDEAARALDEGRSFYDGLARKGERDMASKKDAASYRAARVIGHAGQQAAASLRDIQIPAEVSWESLKVLKDGLSSASRSIRSLRDSTSRDLSGFYLLDQRSFSGTLDRVARSAERLSAFLDGEGAYLQRVKTMTGIIESIEAARRELKQRLEESGSLAKEQAQVQASVKELMGRVDELSGKSDLHEVLEIEKELRKEGRAFRGETLAHLKRPLRRLGDLSQRGDFAMGSDEREALSRFIESPYKGFLSHKTGQYVASILENMRRAIDSGKMEFKPKKTGRVSSQLKQLTGTSHLGEKQEKGRRLLARRRELLHNPQVKEMYQWRKGLLLKIEEARRQEQDVEERMRSVASMADTLNRRLQELLKLAEMKTREYVGKEVELERA
;
A
#
# COMPACT_ATOMS: atom_id res chain seq x y z
N MET A 1 9.34 -21.37 -30.87
CA MET A 1 8.13 -22.20 -30.60
C MET A 1 7.21 -21.41 -29.68
N ARG A 2 5.90 -21.42 -29.91
CA ARG A 2 4.94 -20.69 -29.07
C ARG A 2 4.31 -21.63 -28.04
N LEU A 3 4.27 -21.21 -26.78
CA LEU A 3 3.67 -21.95 -25.67
C LEU A 3 2.80 -21.03 -24.84
N ARG A 4 1.68 -21.58 -24.34
CA ARG A 4 0.94 -20.90 -23.28
C ARG A 4 1.67 -21.05 -21.97
N ILE A 5 1.46 -20.10 -21.05
CA ILE A 5 2.04 -20.15 -19.71
C ILE A 5 1.70 -21.46 -18.99
N ASP A 6 0.46 -21.96 -19.14
CA ASP A 6 0.00 -23.21 -18.55
C ASP A 6 0.72 -24.46 -19.10
N GLU A 7 1.16 -24.38 -20.36
CA GLU A 7 1.87 -25.46 -21.04
C GLU A 7 3.38 -25.40 -20.81
N TYR A 8 3.88 -24.21 -20.50
CA TYR A 8 5.30 -23.94 -20.30
C TYR A 8 5.87 -24.69 -19.09
N SER A 9 5.22 -24.64 -17.94
CA SER A 9 5.69 -25.30 -16.70
C SER A 9 5.85 -26.82 -16.85
N PRO A 10 4.87 -27.57 -17.39
CA PRO A 10 5.03 -29.00 -17.69
C PRO A 10 6.04 -29.29 -18.81
N TRP A 11 6.18 -28.38 -19.78
CA TRP A 11 7.12 -28.56 -20.90
C TRP A 11 8.57 -28.38 -20.45
N ILE A 12 8.88 -27.28 -19.76
CA ILE A 12 10.24 -26.98 -19.32
C ILE A 12 10.72 -28.00 -18.29
N SER A 13 9.84 -28.45 -17.39
CA SER A 13 10.15 -29.54 -16.45
C SER A 13 10.57 -30.81 -17.19
N ARG A 14 9.87 -31.19 -18.28
CA ARG A 14 10.22 -32.36 -19.10
C ARG A 14 11.56 -32.20 -19.80
N GLU A 15 11.87 -31.02 -20.34
CA GLU A 15 13.15 -30.80 -21.01
C GLU A 15 14.32 -30.74 -20.04
N LEU A 16 14.12 -30.11 -18.89
CA LEU A 16 15.10 -30.11 -17.81
C LEU A 16 15.35 -31.54 -17.29
N ASP A 17 14.30 -32.35 -17.10
CA ASP A 17 14.44 -33.73 -16.63
C ASP A 17 15.28 -34.62 -17.55
N LYS A 18 15.18 -34.45 -18.88
CA LYS A 18 16.03 -35.18 -19.83
C LYS A 18 17.51 -34.90 -19.61
N THR A 19 17.86 -33.64 -19.35
CA THR A 19 19.24 -33.22 -19.06
C THR A 19 19.68 -33.56 -17.63
N LEU A 20 18.74 -33.60 -16.68
CA LEU A 20 19.02 -33.78 -15.26
C LEU A 20 19.26 -35.23 -14.84
N ARG A 21 18.61 -36.22 -15.47
CA ARG A 21 18.76 -37.63 -15.08
C ARG A 21 20.22 -38.09 -14.98
N PRO A 22 21.09 -37.89 -15.99
CA PRO A 22 22.49 -38.28 -15.87
C PRO A 22 23.23 -37.49 -14.80
N THR A 23 22.97 -36.18 -14.70
CA THR A 23 23.59 -35.30 -13.71
C THR A 23 23.22 -35.68 -12.27
N ARG A 24 21.95 -35.99 -11.99
CA ARG A 24 21.47 -36.46 -10.69
C ARG A 24 22.06 -37.82 -10.33
N SER A 25 22.16 -38.74 -11.29
CA SER A 25 22.80 -40.05 -11.06
C SER A 25 24.27 -39.90 -10.70
N LYS A 26 25.02 -39.05 -11.41
CA LYS A 26 26.44 -38.78 -11.12
C LYS A 26 26.61 -38.09 -9.77
N ALA A 27 25.77 -37.11 -9.46
CA ALA A 27 25.77 -36.44 -8.18
C ALA A 27 25.46 -37.40 -7.01
N SER A 28 24.49 -38.30 -7.15
CA SER A 28 24.20 -39.33 -6.16
C SER A 28 25.42 -40.24 -5.91
N LYS A 29 26.10 -40.67 -6.98
CA LYS A 29 27.33 -41.47 -6.85
C LYS A 29 28.43 -40.71 -6.08
N LEU A 30 28.60 -39.42 -6.32
CA LEU A 30 29.57 -38.59 -5.59
C LEU A 30 29.19 -38.44 -4.12
N VAL A 31 27.89 -38.34 -3.80
CA VAL A 31 27.41 -38.34 -2.41
C VAL A 31 27.69 -39.68 -1.74
N ASP A 32 27.44 -40.80 -2.42
CA ASP A 32 27.74 -42.15 -1.89
C ASP A 32 29.25 -42.35 -1.67
N GLU A 33 30.09 -41.89 -2.59
CA GLU A 33 31.55 -41.90 -2.46
C GLU A 33 32.02 -41.04 -1.27
N ALA A 34 31.44 -39.86 -1.10
CA ALA A 34 31.72 -38.99 0.04
C ALA A 34 31.28 -39.63 1.37
N ALA A 35 30.11 -40.26 1.40
CA ALA A 35 29.60 -40.97 2.58
C ALA A 35 30.54 -42.11 2.99
N ARG A 36 30.96 -42.94 2.04
CA ARG A 36 31.93 -44.01 2.29
C ARG A 36 33.27 -43.48 2.80
N ALA A 37 33.79 -42.41 2.18
CA ALA A 37 35.05 -41.79 2.63
C ALA A 37 34.93 -41.22 4.05
N LEU A 38 33.77 -40.67 4.41
CA LEU A 38 33.50 -40.17 5.76
C LEU A 38 33.40 -41.30 6.79
N ASP A 39 32.69 -42.39 6.48
CA ASP A 39 32.55 -43.52 7.38
C ASP A 39 33.88 -44.26 7.60
N GLU A 40 34.64 -44.48 6.52
CA GLU A 40 36.01 -45.02 6.59
C GLU A 40 36.91 -44.09 7.42
N GLY A 41 36.81 -42.78 7.20
CA GLY A 41 37.58 -41.77 7.93
C GLY A 41 37.29 -41.77 9.42
N ARG A 42 36.00 -41.70 9.79
CA ARG A 42 35.53 -41.74 11.17
C ARG A 42 36.00 -43.03 11.86
N SER A 43 35.76 -44.18 11.24
CA SER A 43 36.16 -45.49 11.79
C SER A 43 37.68 -45.59 12.00
N PHE A 44 38.48 -45.15 11.02
CA PHE A 44 39.94 -45.17 11.11
C PHE A 44 40.45 -44.24 12.22
N TYR A 45 40.00 -42.99 12.26
CA TYR A 45 40.48 -42.01 13.24
C TYR A 45 40.01 -42.32 14.68
N ASP A 46 38.80 -42.82 14.86
CA ASP A 46 38.33 -43.34 16.16
C ASP A 46 39.15 -44.57 16.59
N GLY A 47 39.45 -45.48 15.66
CA GLY A 47 40.31 -46.64 15.90
C GLY A 47 41.73 -46.23 16.33
N LEU A 48 42.26 -45.17 15.71
CA LEU A 48 43.55 -44.60 16.04
C LEU A 48 43.56 -43.92 17.41
N ALA A 49 42.48 -43.21 17.77
CA ALA A 49 42.29 -42.63 19.09
C ALA A 49 42.35 -43.69 20.19
N ARG A 50 41.56 -44.76 20.03
CA ARG A 50 41.54 -45.92 20.95
C ARG A 50 42.87 -46.67 21.00
N LYS A 51 43.60 -46.73 19.89
CA LYS A 51 44.94 -47.32 19.85
C LYS A 51 45.92 -46.50 20.69
N GLY A 52 45.93 -45.18 20.53
CA GLY A 52 46.74 -44.28 21.36
C GLY A 52 46.44 -44.40 22.85
N GLU A 53 45.16 -44.50 23.23
CA GLU A 53 44.75 -44.74 24.64
C GLU A 53 45.29 -46.06 25.20
N ARG A 54 45.16 -47.16 24.45
CA ARG A 54 45.68 -48.48 24.85
C ARG A 54 47.22 -48.49 24.94
N ASP A 55 47.89 -47.84 24.01
CA ASP A 55 49.35 -47.77 23.99
C ASP A 55 49.87 -46.88 25.14
N MET A 56 49.17 -45.80 25.51
CA MET A 56 49.48 -45.03 26.72
C MET A 56 49.38 -45.86 28.00
N ALA A 57 48.41 -46.77 28.09
CA ALA A 57 48.23 -47.63 29.26
C ALA A 57 49.28 -48.74 29.38
N SER A 58 49.93 -49.12 28.27
CA SER A 58 50.83 -50.29 28.20
C SER A 58 52.31 -49.94 28.03
N LYS A 59 52.65 -48.81 27.42
CA LYS A 59 54.04 -48.38 27.18
C LYS A 59 54.58 -47.63 28.39
N LYS A 60 55.74 -48.07 28.90
CA LYS A 60 56.39 -47.51 30.09
C LYS A 60 57.47 -46.47 29.78
N ASP A 61 57.98 -46.43 28.55
CA ASP A 61 59.01 -45.47 28.14
C ASP A 61 58.39 -44.12 27.74
N ALA A 62 59.07 -43.03 28.15
CA ALA A 62 58.52 -41.68 28.02
C ALA A 62 58.36 -41.23 26.54
N ALA A 63 59.18 -41.77 25.63
CA ALA A 63 59.10 -41.45 24.21
C ALA A 63 57.86 -42.09 23.55
N SER A 64 57.67 -43.40 23.73
CA SER A 64 56.51 -44.13 23.20
C SER A 64 55.21 -43.68 23.85
N TYR A 65 55.22 -43.34 25.15
CA TYR A 65 54.04 -42.78 25.83
C TYR A 65 53.63 -41.43 25.23
N ARG A 66 54.61 -40.52 25.00
CA ARG A 66 54.33 -39.23 24.35
C ARG A 66 53.79 -39.41 22.93
N ALA A 67 54.39 -40.31 22.14
CA ALA A 67 53.90 -40.63 20.81
C ALA A 67 52.48 -41.23 20.83
N ALA A 68 52.18 -42.13 21.77
CA ALA A 68 50.86 -42.71 21.97
C ALA A 68 49.79 -41.65 22.33
N ARG A 69 50.16 -40.68 23.18
CA ARG A 69 49.28 -39.55 23.51
C ARG A 69 48.99 -38.66 22.30
N VAL A 70 50.04 -38.34 21.54
CA VAL A 70 49.92 -37.47 20.35
C VAL A 70 49.06 -38.13 19.28
N ILE A 71 49.29 -39.42 18.96
CA ILE A 71 48.50 -40.12 17.95
C ILE A 71 47.05 -40.32 18.40
N GLY A 72 46.82 -40.58 19.70
CA GLY A 72 45.49 -40.70 20.28
C GLY A 72 44.69 -39.40 20.18
N HIS A 73 45.32 -38.28 20.58
CA HIS A 73 44.73 -36.95 20.48
C HIS A 73 44.48 -36.54 19.03
N ALA A 74 45.43 -36.84 18.13
CA ALA A 74 45.27 -36.56 16.70
C ALA A 74 44.11 -37.35 16.09
N GLY A 75 43.96 -38.63 16.46
CA GLY A 75 42.81 -39.45 16.05
C GLY A 75 41.49 -38.87 16.54
N GLN A 76 41.41 -38.46 17.81
CA GLN A 76 40.19 -37.89 18.39
C GLN A 76 39.76 -36.59 17.69
N GLN A 77 40.69 -35.66 17.47
CA GLN A 77 40.40 -34.39 16.79
C GLN A 77 40.06 -34.59 15.31
N ALA A 78 40.72 -35.54 14.63
CA ALA A 78 40.41 -35.86 13.25
C ALA A 78 39.00 -36.49 13.10
N ALA A 79 38.64 -37.43 13.98
CA ALA A 79 37.30 -38.02 14.00
C ALA A 79 36.22 -36.98 14.31
N ALA A 80 36.47 -36.08 15.27
CA ALA A 80 35.58 -34.98 15.59
C ALA A 80 35.34 -34.05 14.38
N SER A 81 36.41 -33.72 13.64
CA SER A 81 36.31 -32.88 12.43
C SER A 81 35.42 -33.48 11.33
N LEU A 82 35.25 -34.80 11.30
CA LEU A 82 34.38 -35.47 10.33
C LEU A 82 32.96 -35.72 10.86
N ARG A 83 32.72 -35.60 12.17
CA ARG A 83 31.47 -36.03 12.82
C ARG A 83 30.27 -35.18 12.41
N ASP A 84 30.47 -33.88 12.29
CA ASP A 84 29.37 -32.93 12.07
C ASP A 84 29.00 -32.76 10.59
N ILE A 85 29.73 -33.42 9.69
CA ILE A 85 29.43 -33.39 8.25
C ILE A 85 28.19 -34.26 7.98
N GLN A 86 27.12 -33.61 7.52
CA GLN A 86 25.86 -34.26 7.16
C GLN A 86 25.87 -34.71 5.70
N ILE A 87 25.41 -35.94 5.46
CA ILE A 87 25.15 -36.44 4.12
C ILE A 87 23.74 -35.97 3.71
N PRO A 88 23.59 -35.30 2.56
CA PRO A 88 22.29 -34.81 2.14
C PRO A 88 21.36 -35.94 1.68
N ALA A 89 20.10 -35.89 2.09
CA ALA A 89 19.06 -36.84 1.67
C ALA A 89 18.57 -36.57 0.24
N GLU A 90 18.52 -35.30 -0.16
CA GLU A 90 18.15 -34.88 -1.52
C GLU A 90 19.32 -34.22 -2.23
N VAL A 91 19.49 -34.55 -3.51
CA VAL A 91 20.59 -34.03 -4.33
C VAL A 91 20.17 -32.71 -4.98
N SER A 92 20.59 -31.61 -4.36
CA SER A 92 20.48 -30.24 -4.88
C SER A 92 21.85 -29.57 -4.95
N TRP A 93 21.99 -28.53 -5.78
CA TRP A 93 23.26 -27.78 -5.86
C TRP A 93 23.73 -27.26 -4.49
N GLU A 94 22.80 -26.77 -3.66
CA GLU A 94 23.10 -26.24 -2.33
C GLU A 94 23.54 -27.33 -1.36
N SER A 95 22.85 -28.47 -1.38
CA SER A 95 23.19 -29.61 -0.53
C SER A 95 24.60 -30.15 -0.83
N LEU A 96 24.96 -30.23 -2.12
CA LEU A 96 26.28 -30.66 -2.58
C LEU A 96 27.36 -29.65 -2.23
N LYS A 97 27.05 -28.34 -2.31
CA LYS A 97 27.97 -27.28 -1.92
C LYS A 97 28.29 -27.35 -0.43
N VAL A 98 27.27 -27.51 0.42
CA VAL A 98 27.45 -27.66 1.88
C VAL A 98 28.31 -28.88 2.19
N LEU A 99 28.03 -30.03 1.57
CA LEU A 99 28.83 -31.25 1.74
C LEU A 99 30.30 -31.03 1.33
N LYS A 100 30.52 -30.43 0.15
CA LYS A 100 31.86 -30.13 -0.37
C LYS A 100 32.63 -29.18 0.55
N ASP A 101 31.98 -28.13 1.06
CA ASP A 101 32.62 -27.16 1.94
C ASP A 101 32.95 -27.77 3.31
N GLY A 102 32.07 -28.61 3.85
CA GLY A 102 32.32 -29.40 5.05
C GLY A 102 33.52 -30.33 4.92
N LEU A 103 33.56 -31.13 3.83
CA LEU A 103 34.70 -32.02 3.54
C LEU A 103 36.01 -31.26 3.34
N SER A 104 35.97 -30.12 2.65
CA SER A 104 37.14 -29.27 2.40
C SER A 104 37.68 -28.69 3.70
N SER A 105 36.79 -28.19 4.57
CA SER A 105 37.16 -27.64 5.88
C SER A 105 37.79 -28.70 6.77
N ALA A 106 37.13 -29.86 6.92
CA ALA A 106 37.65 -30.95 7.72
C ALA A 106 39.00 -31.48 7.20
N SER A 107 39.15 -31.59 5.88
CA SER A 107 40.43 -32.01 5.27
C SER A 107 41.57 -31.04 5.59
N ARG A 108 41.32 -29.72 5.62
CA ARG A 108 42.34 -28.73 6.01
C ARG A 108 42.71 -28.84 7.48
N SER A 109 41.71 -28.98 8.36
CA SER A 109 41.94 -29.15 9.80
C SER A 109 42.75 -30.42 10.10
N ILE A 110 42.37 -31.55 9.50
CA ILE A 110 43.06 -32.83 9.66
C ILE A 110 44.48 -32.78 9.08
N ARG A 111 44.69 -32.09 7.96
CA ARG A 111 46.03 -31.88 7.38
C ARG A 111 46.93 -31.08 8.31
N SER A 112 46.42 -29.97 8.86
CA SER A 112 47.15 -29.15 9.82
C SER A 112 47.56 -29.97 11.06
N LEU A 113 46.65 -30.80 11.55
CA LEU A 113 46.88 -31.69 12.68
C LEU A 113 47.94 -32.74 12.41
N ARG A 114 47.92 -33.36 11.21
CA ARG A 114 48.97 -34.28 10.76
C ARG A 114 50.34 -33.58 10.75
N ASP A 115 50.40 -32.39 10.14
CA ASP A 115 51.66 -31.68 9.94
C ASP A 115 52.26 -31.24 11.28
N SER A 116 51.43 -30.79 12.23
CA SER A 116 51.88 -30.41 13.57
C SER A 116 52.34 -31.61 14.41
N THR A 117 51.79 -32.80 14.19
CA THR A 117 52.10 -34.00 14.99
C THR A 117 53.17 -34.90 14.37
N SER A 118 53.55 -34.67 13.10
CA SER A 118 54.47 -35.55 12.37
C SER A 118 55.86 -35.68 13.00
N ARG A 119 56.37 -34.63 13.65
CA ARG A 119 57.69 -34.65 14.28
C ARG A 119 57.72 -35.51 15.54
N ASP A 120 56.70 -35.38 16.38
CA ASP A 120 56.58 -36.10 17.66
C ASP A 120 56.30 -37.59 17.48
N LEU A 121 55.80 -37.96 16.30
CA LEU A 121 55.52 -39.34 15.91
C LEU A 121 56.67 -39.96 15.11
N SER A 122 57.73 -39.22 14.78
CA SER A 122 58.85 -39.74 13.98
C SER A 122 59.51 -40.94 14.67
N GLY A 123 59.61 -42.07 13.96
CA GLY A 123 60.15 -43.33 14.49
C GLY A 123 59.13 -44.23 15.21
N PHE A 124 57.90 -43.77 15.44
CA PHE A 124 56.80 -44.56 16.01
C PHE A 124 55.58 -44.50 15.07
N TYR A 125 54.69 -45.51 15.10
CA TYR A 125 53.42 -45.46 14.34
C TYR A 125 53.55 -45.17 12.82
N LEU A 126 54.68 -45.49 12.19
CA LEU A 126 54.95 -45.14 10.77
C LEU A 126 53.85 -45.65 9.82
N LEU A 127 53.35 -46.87 10.04
CA LEU A 127 52.25 -47.45 9.26
C LEU A 127 50.93 -46.72 9.51
N ASP A 128 50.67 -46.29 10.74
CA ASP A 128 49.47 -45.53 11.07
C ASP A 128 49.54 -44.11 10.49
N GLN A 129 50.71 -43.45 10.48
CA GLN A 129 50.90 -42.14 9.83
C GLN A 129 50.68 -42.21 8.31
N ARG A 130 51.16 -43.28 7.67
CA ARG A 130 50.89 -43.54 6.25
C ARG A 130 49.39 -43.75 5.99
N SER A 131 48.75 -44.54 6.84
CA SER A 131 47.30 -44.81 6.74
C SER A 131 46.47 -43.56 7.04
N PHE A 132 46.90 -42.74 8.00
CA PHE A 132 46.30 -41.45 8.34
C PHE A 132 46.28 -40.51 7.14
N SER A 133 47.42 -40.40 6.46
CA SER A 133 47.54 -39.60 5.23
C SER A 133 46.69 -40.18 4.11
N GLY A 134 46.69 -41.50 3.93
CA GLY A 134 45.87 -42.17 2.91
C GLY A 134 44.36 -41.95 3.11
N THR A 135 43.89 -41.99 4.36
CA THR A 135 42.50 -41.70 4.73
C THR A 135 42.16 -40.23 4.51
N LEU A 136 43.03 -39.31 4.94
CA LEU A 136 42.89 -37.87 4.68
C LEU A 136 42.77 -37.58 3.18
N ASP A 137 43.62 -38.21 2.37
CA ASP A 137 43.62 -38.02 0.91
C ASP A 137 42.33 -38.56 0.26
N ARG A 138 41.68 -39.59 0.82
CA ARG A 138 40.35 -40.03 0.33
C ARG A 138 39.28 -38.97 0.58
N VAL A 139 39.21 -38.42 1.80
CA VAL A 139 38.26 -37.36 2.15
C VAL A 139 38.50 -36.10 1.30
N ALA A 140 39.76 -35.68 1.15
CA ALA A 140 40.13 -34.54 0.34
C ALA A 140 39.76 -34.74 -1.15
N ARG A 141 40.03 -35.94 -1.70
CA ARG A 141 39.64 -36.27 -3.09
C ARG A 141 38.12 -36.24 -3.29
N SER A 142 37.33 -36.68 -2.32
CA SER A 142 35.86 -36.56 -2.42
C SER A 142 35.42 -35.09 -2.46
N ALA A 143 36.05 -34.22 -1.68
CA ALA A 143 35.80 -32.77 -1.73
C ALA A 143 36.17 -32.16 -3.10
N GLU A 144 37.32 -32.54 -3.65
CA GLU A 144 37.80 -32.08 -4.96
C GLU A 144 36.89 -32.55 -6.09
N ARG A 145 36.47 -33.83 -6.08
CA ARG A 145 35.52 -34.38 -7.07
C ARG A 145 34.17 -33.67 -7.02
N LEU A 146 33.65 -33.39 -5.82
CA LEU A 146 32.42 -32.60 -5.66
C LEU A 146 32.60 -31.17 -6.16
N SER A 147 33.76 -30.54 -5.90
CA SER A 147 34.05 -29.19 -6.42
C SER A 147 34.08 -29.18 -7.95
N ALA A 148 34.85 -30.08 -8.56
CA ALA A 148 34.94 -30.21 -10.02
C ALA A 148 33.58 -30.52 -10.65
N PHE A 149 32.75 -31.32 -9.97
CA PHE A 149 31.38 -31.55 -10.39
C PHE A 149 30.55 -30.27 -10.34
N LEU A 150 30.57 -29.54 -9.21
CA LEU A 150 29.81 -28.29 -9.05
C LEU A 150 30.19 -27.22 -10.07
N ASP A 151 31.48 -27.10 -10.39
CA ASP A 151 32.01 -26.14 -11.36
C ASP A 151 31.69 -26.54 -12.81
N GLY A 152 31.52 -27.84 -13.08
CA GLY A 152 31.15 -28.39 -14.38
C GLY A 152 29.65 -28.72 -14.50
N GLU A 153 29.33 -30.00 -14.40
CA GLU A 153 27.98 -30.53 -14.63
C GLU A 153 26.96 -30.12 -13.54
N GLY A 154 27.41 -29.72 -12.37
CA GLY A 154 26.57 -29.20 -11.29
C GLY A 154 25.88 -27.88 -11.67
N ALA A 155 26.39 -27.15 -12.66
CA ALA A 155 25.72 -25.98 -13.22
C ALA A 155 24.30 -26.30 -13.73
N TYR A 156 24.03 -27.51 -14.22
CA TYR A 156 22.68 -27.91 -14.63
C TYR A 156 21.70 -27.95 -13.45
N LEU A 157 22.14 -28.37 -12.26
CA LEU A 157 21.30 -28.36 -11.06
C LEU A 157 20.94 -26.92 -10.65
N GLN A 158 21.89 -25.99 -10.78
CA GLN A 158 21.66 -24.58 -10.51
C GLN A 158 20.69 -23.95 -11.52
N ARG A 159 20.88 -24.23 -12.82
CA ARG A 159 19.98 -23.75 -13.89
C ARG A 159 18.54 -24.17 -13.63
N VAL A 160 18.34 -25.42 -13.21
CA VAL A 160 17.01 -25.96 -12.89
C VAL A 160 16.37 -25.23 -11.74
N LYS A 161 17.11 -25.00 -10.65
CA LYS A 161 16.62 -24.20 -9.52
C LYS A 161 16.18 -22.80 -9.97
N THR A 162 17.00 -22.14 -10.80
CA THR A 162 16.66 -20.81 -11.34
C THR A 162 15.39 -20.85 -12.17
N MET A 163 15.24 -21.85 -13.05
CA MET A 163 14.05 -21.99 -13.89
C MET A 163 12.79 -22.27 -13.06
N THR A 164 12.86 -23.18 -12.09
CA THR A 164 11.74 -23.46 -11.18
C THR A 164 11.32 -22.22 -10.41
N GLY A 165 12.27 -21.43 -9.88
CA GLY A 165 11.95 -20.19 -9.17
C GLY A 165 11.29 -19.11 -10.06
N ILE A 166 11.67 -19.04 -11.35
CA ILE A 166 11.01 -18.16 -12.31
C ILE A 166 9.57 -18.62 -12.56
N ILE A 167 9.34 -19.92 -12.74
CA ILE A 167 8.00 -20.50 -12.95
C ILE A 167 7.10 -20.23 -11.75
N GLU A 168 7.59 -20.50 -10.53
CA GLU A 168 6.86 -20.22 -9.29
C GLU A 168 6.50 -18.72 -9.18
N SER A 169 7.42 -17.84 -9.57
CA SER A 169 7.18 -16.39 -9.59
C SER A 169 6.10 -16.00 -10.61
N ILE A 170 6.09 -16.64 -11.79
CA ILE A 170 5.05 -16.44 -12.81
C ILE A 170 3.69 -16.91 -12.30
N GLU A 171 3.62 -18.09 -11.68
CA GLU A 171 2.38 -18.64 -11.13
C GLU A 171 1.84 -17.79 -9.96
N ALA A 172 2.72 -17.29 -9.10
CA ALA A 172 2.35 -16.36 -8.04
C ALA A 172 1.78 -15.06 -8.61
N ALA A 173 2.46 -14.43 -9.57
CA ALA A 173 2.00 -13.20 -10.21
C ALA A 173 0.66 -13.39 -10.94
N ARG A 174 0.43 -14.55 -11.58
CA ARG A 174 -0.86 -14.87 -12.22
C ARG A 174 -2.00 -15.00 -11.23
N ARG A 175 -1.77 -15.67 -10.09
CA ARG A 175 -2.77 -15.80 -9.03
C ARG A 175 -3.16 -14.44 -8.47
N GLU A 176 -2.18 -13.59 -8.20
CA GLU A 176 -2.41 -12.24 -7.71
C GLU A 176 -3.18 -11.39 -8.73
N LEU A 177 -2.79 -11.44 -10.01
CA LEU A 177 -3.50 -10.73 -11.08
C LEU A 177 -4.96 -11.20 -11.20
N LYS A 178 -5.21 -12.52 -11.15
CA LYS A 178 -6.56 -13.07 -11.19
C LYS A 178 -7.42 -12.54 -10.03
N GLN A 179 -6.87 -12.52 -8.82
CA GLN A 179 -7.57 -11.98 -7.64
C GLN A 179 -7.92 -10.50 -7.81
N ARG A 180 -7.02 -9.68 -8.38
CA ARG A 180 -7.29 -8.26 -8.66
C ARG A 180 -8.35 -8.06 -9.73
N LEU A 181 -8.39 -8.91 -10.74
CA LEU A 181 -9.44 -8.87 -11.78
C LEU A 181 -10.81 -9.26 -11.21
N GLU A 182 -10.87 -10.26 -10.33
CA GLU A 182 -12.09 -10.63 -9.61
C GLU A 182 -12.58 -9.50 -8.69
N GLU A 183 -11.65 -8.87 -7.96
CA GLU A 183 -11.93 -7.68 -7.13
C GLU A 183 -12.48 -6.53 -7.98
N SER A 184 -11.85 -6.23 -9.12
CA SER A 184 -12.33 -5.22 -10.08
C SER A 184 -13.74 -5.54 -10.58
N GLY A 185 -14.04 -6.80 -10.88
CA GLY A 185 -15.38 -7.24 -11.27
C GLY A 185 -16.42 -7.07 -10.16
N SER A 186 -16.03 -7.27 -8.89
CA SER A 186 -16.91 -7.04 -7.75
C SER A 186 -17.19 -5.55 -7.53
N LEU A 187 -16.18 -4.69 -7.64
CA LEU A 187 -16.31 -3.24 -7.53
C LEU A 187 -17.15 -2.66 -8.68
N ALA A 188 -17.03 -3.20 -9.89
CA ALA A 188 -17.87 -2.78 -11.01
C ALA A 188 -19.37 -3.08 -10.77
N LYS A 189 -19.70 -4.21 -10.12
CA LYS A 189 -21.07 -4.53 -9.72
C LYS A 189 -21.56 -3.59 -8.62
N GLU A 190 -20.72 -3.29 -7.63
CA GLU A 190 -21.01 -2.33 -6.57
C GLU A 190 -21.28 -0.93 -7.13
N GLN A 191 -20.42 -0.46 -8.05
CA GLN A 191 -20.59 0.82 -8.73
C GLN A 191 -21.94 0.89 -9.48
N ALA A 192 -22.27 -0.15 -10.24
CA ALA A 192 -23.55 -0.22 -10.95
C ALA A 192 -24.76 -0.18 -9.99
N GLN A 193 -24.67 -0.84 -8.84
CA GLN A 193 -25.70 -0.83 -7.81
C GLN A 193 -25.86 0.55 -7.16
N VAL A 194 -24.76 1.22 -6.83
CA VAL A 194 -24.78 2.58 -6.27
C VAL A 194 -25.36 3.56 -7.29
N GLN A 195 -24.96 3.48 -8.55
CA GLN A 195 -25.49 4.33 -9.63
C GLN A 195 -26.99 4.12 -9.86
N ALA A 196 -27.44 2.87 -9.84
CA ALA A 196 -28.86 2.55 -9.92
C ALA A 196 -29.64 3.16 -8.73
N SER A 197 -29.08 3.05 -7.53
CA SER A 197 -29.67 3.62 -6.31
C SER A 197 -29.75 5.15 -6.38
N VAL A 198 -28.70 5.82 -6.85
CA VAL A 198 -28.70 7.28 -7.08
C VAL A 198 -29.77 7.67 -8.09
N LYS A 199 -29.88 6.96 -9.21
CA LYS A 199 -30.88 7.22 -10.25
C LYS A 199 -32.31 7.05 -9.72
N GLU A 200 -32.56 5.99 -8.93
CA GLU A 200 -33.85 5.76 -8.29
C GLU A 200 -34.21 6.87 -7.30
N LEU A 201 -33.27 7.25 -6.42
CA LEU A 201 -33.47 8.33 -5.46
C LEU A 201 -33.71 9.68 -6.16
N MET A 202 -32.99 9.96 -7.24
CA MET A 202 -33.22 11.15 -8.06
C MET A 202 -34.62 11.14 -8.69
N GLY A 203 -35.06 10.00 -9.26
CA GLY A 203 -36.42 9.85 -9.78
C GLY A 203 -37.48 10.14 -8.73
N ARG A 204 -37.32 9.63 -7.50
CA ARG A 204 -38.22 9.93 -6.38
C ARG A 204 -38.23 11.41 -5.98
N VAL A 205 -37.07 12.07 -6.04
CA VAL A 205 -36.98 13.52 -5.79
C VAL A 205 -37.75 14.28 -6.86
N ASP A 206 -37.60 13.91 -8.13
CA ASP A 206 -38.28 14.55 -9.26
C ASP A 206 -39.80 14.34 -9.19
N GLU A 207 -40.26 13.12 -8.87
CA GLU A 207 -41.68 12.81 -8.63
C GLU A 207 -42.28 13.66 -7.51
N LEU A 208 -41.56 13.81 -6.38
CA LEU A 208 -42.01 14.67 -5.29
C LEU A 208 -42.03 16.14 -5.72
N SER A 209 -40.98 16.60 -6.41
CA SER A 209 -40.85 17.97 -6.88
C SER A 209 -41.84 18.35 -7.99
N GLY A 210 -42.43 17.37 -8.68
CA GLY A 210 -43.49 17.57 -9.69
C GLY A 210 -44.89 17.76 -9.10
N LYS A 211 -45.11 17.48 -7.81
CA LYS A 211 -46.40 17.72 -7.16
C LYS A 211 -46.63 19.22 -6.98
N SER A 212 -47.75 19.72 -7.53
CA SER A 212 -48.21 21.13 -7.51
C SER A 212 -47.79 21.91 -6.26
N ASP A 213 -48.18 21.42 -5.09
CA ASP A 213 -48.04 22.19 -3.84
C ASP A 213 -46.59 22.26 -3.35
N LEU A 214 -45.81 21.19 -3.54
CA LEU A 214 -44.38 21.20 -3.22
C LEU A 214 -43.59 21.99 -4.27
N HIS A 215 -43.98 21.93 -5.54
CA HIS A 215 -43.39 22.71 -6.61
C HIS A 215 -43.48 24.22 -6.33
N GLU A 216 -44.66 24.69 -5.91
CA GLU A 216 -44.87 26.09 -5.54
C GLU A 216 -43.96 26.51 -4.37
N VAL A 217 -43.82 25.67 -3.34
CA VAL A 217 -42.88 25.93 -2.22
C VAL A 217 -41.44 26.04 -2.73
N LEU A 218 -41.02 25.17 -3.65
CA LEU A 218 -39.65 25.17 -4.18
C LEU A 218 -39.36 26.39 -5.07
N GLU A 219 -40.31 26.82 -5.90
CA GLU A 219 -40.15 28.06 -6.68
C GLU A 219 -40.13 29.29 -5.78
N ILE A 220 -40.98 29.36 -4.75
CA ILE A 220 -40.91 30.45 -3.76
C ILE A 220 -39.53 30.50 -3.07
N GLU A 221 -38.95 29.35 -2.70
CA GLU A 221 -37.61 29.33 -2.12
C GLU A 221 -36.52 29.79 -3.11
N LYS A 222 -36.64 29.41 -4.38
CA LYS A 222 -35.73 29.82 -5.44
C LYS A 222 -35.83 31.32 -5.71
N GLU A 223 -37.04 31.88 -5.71
CA GLU A 223 -37.28 33.32 -5.80
C GLU A 223 -36.71 34.07 -4.59
N LEU A 224 -36.97 33.61 -3.37
CA LEU A 224 -36.39 34.19 -2.15
C LEU A 224 -34.85 34.17 -2.17
N ARG A 225 -34.23 33.11 -2.71
CA ARG A 225 -32.77 33.05 -2.91
C ARG A 225 -32.29 34.06 -3.96
N LYS A 226 -33.01 34.20 -5.08
CA LYS A 226 -32.71 35.19 -6.14
C LYS A 226 -32.81 36.62 -5.60
N GLU A 227 -33.93 36.95 -4.97
CA GLU A 227 -34.17 38.25 -4.33
C GLU A 227 -33.13 38.54 -3.24
N GLY A 228 -32.75 37.54 -2.43
CA GLY A 228 -31.69 37.69 -1.44
C GLY A 228 -30.31 37.95 -2.05
N ARG A 229 -30.00 37.39 -3.22
CA ARG A 229 -28.77 37.72 -3.97
C ARG A 229 -28.84 39.13 -4.56
N ALA A 230 -29.95 39.49 -5.20
CA ALA A 230 -30.20 40.82 -5.75
C ALA A 230 -30.12 41.90 -4.67
N PHE A 231 -30.76 41.70 -3.52
CA PHE A 231 -30.69 42.61 -2.37
C PHE A 231 -29.24 42.81 -1.87
N ARG A 232 -28.43 41.75 -1.82
CA ARG A 232 -27.02 41.87 -1.44
C ARG A 232 -26.14 42.53 -2.50
N GLY A 233 -26.49 42.39 -3.79
CA GLY A 233 -25.71 42.87 -4.92
C GLY A 233 -26.06 44.30 -5.33
N GLU A 234 -27.34 44.63 -5.36
CA GLU A 234 -27.89 45.91 -5.82
C GLU A 234 -28.15 46.85 -4.65
N THR A 235 -28.89 46.40 -3.64
CA THR A 235 -29.33 47.25 -2.53
C THR A 235 -28.21 47.51 -1.52
N LEU A 236 -27.35 46.52 -1.25
CA LEU A 236 -26.28 46.62 -0.24
C LEU A 236 -24.87 46.70 -0.83
N ALA A 237 -24.73 46.95 -2.12
CA ALA A 237 -23.46 46.93 -2.85
C ALA A 237 -22.32 47.67 -2.12
N HIS A 238 -22.57 48.93 -1.73
CA HIS A 238 -21.58 49.77 -1.04
C HIS A 238 -21.86 49.94 0.45
N LEU A 239 -22.96 49.39 0.96
CA LEU A 239 -23.40 49.57 2.35
C LEU A 239 -22.88 48.50 3.31
N LYS A 240 -22.44 47.32 2.85
CA LYS A 240 -22.00 46.22 3.74
C LYS A 240 -20.90 46.61 4.73
N ARG A 241 -19.79 47.19 4.25
CA ARG A 241 -18.66 47.60 5.12
C ARG A 241 -19.04 48.79 6.01
N PRO A 242 -19.67 49.84 5.48
CA PRO A 242 -20.18 50.93 6.30
C PRO A 242 -21.18 50.51 7.38
N LEU A 243 -22.14 49.62 7.11
CA LEU A 243 -23.08 49.11 8.13
C LEU A 243 -22.37 48.36 9.26
N ARG A 244 -21.32 47.58 8.95
CA ARG A 244 -20.46 46.96 9.98
C ARG A 244 -19.79 48.00 10.86
N ARG A 245 -19.18 49.03 10.26
CA ARG A 245 -18.54 50.12 11.00
C ARG A 245 -19.53 50.88 11.89
N LEU A 246 -20.76 51.10 11.43
CA LEU A 246 -21.83 51.69 12.24
C LEU A 246 -22.16 50.81 13.46
N GLY A 247 -22.21 49.49 13.27
CA GLY A 247 -22.37 48.52 14.35
C GLY A 247 -21.25 48.62 15.37
N ASP A 248 -20.00 48.65 14.92
CA ASP A 248 -18.82 48.75 15.78
C ASP A 248 -18.82 50.07 16.59
N LEU A 249 -19.11 51.20 15.95
CA LEU A 249 -19.20 52.52 16.60
C LEU A 249 -20.32 52.56 17.64
N SER A 250 -21.45 51.91 17.33
CA SER A 250 -22.57 51.86 18.25
C SER A 250 -22.33 50.96 19.45
N GLN A 251 -21.58 49.85 19.28
CA GLN A 251 -21.19 48.96 20.38
C GLN A 251 -20.17 49.60 21.32
N ARG A 252 -19.25 50.40 20.79
CA ARG A 252 -18.23 51.14 21.56
C ARG A 252 -18.77 52.36 22.31
N GLY A 253 -20.01 52.78 22.01
CA GLY A 253 -20.61 53.99 22.57
C GLY A 253 -20.25 55.28 21.83
N ASP A 254 -19.42 55.19 20.78
CA ASP A 254 -19.00 56.34 19.95
C ASP A 254 -20.15 56.94 19.12
N PHE A 255 -21.21 56.14 18.90
CA PHE A 255 -22.44 56.58 18.24
C PHE A 255 -23.68 56.14 19.04
N ALA A 256 -24.52 57.10 19.43
CA ALA A 256 -25.74 56.83 20.18
C ALA A 256 -26.81 56.20 19.26
N MET A 257 -27.21 54.98 19.60
CA MET A 257 -28.28 54.23 18.93
C MET A 257 -29.10 53.49 20.00
N GLY A 258 -30.41 53.32 19.81
CA GLY A 258 -31.26 52.58 20.75
C GLY A 258 -30.87 51.09 20.84
N SER A 259 -31.12 50.44 21.98
CA SER A 259 -30.78 49.01 22.18
C SER A 259 -31.44 48.12 21.11
N ASP A 260 -32.71 48.36 20.80
CA ASP A 260 -33.46 47.57 19.80
C ASP A 260 -32.92 47.78 18.37
N GLU A 261 -32.48 48.99 18.05
CA GLU A 261 -31.88 49.33 16.76
C GLU A 261 -30.50 48.68 16.59
N ARG A 262 -29.72 48.59 17.68
CA ARG A 262 -28.42 47.89 17.68
C ARG A 262 -28.59 46.39 17.46
N GLU A 263 -29.56 45.77 18.11
CA GLU A 263 -29.89 44.36 17.91
C GLU A 263 -30.39 44.10 16.48
N ALA A 264 -31.24 44.99 15.96
CA ALA A 264 -31.73 44.94 14.58
C ALA A 264 -30.60 45.08 13.56
N LEU A 265 -29.66 46.01 13.77
CA LEU A 265 -28.47 46.21 12.92
C LEU A 265 -27.57 44.98 12.93
N SER A 266 -27.33 44.38 14.11
CA SER A 266 -26.50 43.17 14.23
C SER A 266 -27.09 42.01 13.42
N ARG A 267 -28.40 41.75 13.56
CA ARG A 267 -29.12 40.73 12.76
C ARG A 267 -29.13 41.04 11.27
N PHE A 268 -29.22 42.32 10.90
CA PHE A 268 -29.16 42.75 9.52
C PHE A 268 -27.77 42.56 8.90
N ILE A 269 -26.69 42.71 9.68
CA ILE A 269 -25.33 42.46 9.20
C ILE A 269 -25.08 40.97 8.96
N GLU A 270 -25.54 40.11 9.86
CA GLU A 270 -25.37 38.65 9.78
C GLU A 270 -26.12 38.03 8.60
N SER A 271 -27.40 38.38 8.45
CA SER A 271 -28.23 37.84 7.38
C SER A 271 -29.10 38.94 6.77
N PRO A 272 -28.56 39.78 5.87
CA PRO A 272 -29.19 41.03 5.46
C PRO A 272 -30.59 40.90 4.91
N TYR A 273 -30.83 39.94 4.01
CA TYR A 273 -32.17 39.77 3.43
C TYR A 273 -33.16 39.13 4.41
N LYS A 274 -32.73 38.17 5.25
CA LYS A 274 -33.62 37.56 6.26
C LYS A 274 -33.95 38.55 7.39
N GLY A 275 -32.98 39.34 7.82
CA GLY A 275 -33.16 40.43 8.76
C GLY A 275 -34.07 41.50 8.18
N PHE A 276 -33.85 41.91 6.94
CA PHE A 276 -34.71 42.86 6.22
C PHE A 276 -36.19 42.47 6.23
N LEU A 277 -36.49 41.18 6.02
CA LEU A 277 -37.87 40.67 5.99
C LEU A 277 -38.48 40.45 7.39
N SER A 278 -37.66 40.37 8.44
CA SER A 278 -38.12 40.21 9.82
C SER A 278 -38.97 41.41 10.26
N HIS A 279 -40.00 41.18 11.09
CA HIS A 279 -40.83 42.27 11.61
C HIS A 279 -40.00 43.24 12.47
N LYS A 280 -39.17 42.70 13.37
CA LYS A 280 -38.32 43.51 14.27
C LYS A 280 -37.31 44.31 13.47
N THR A 281 -36.38 43.64 12.79
CA THR A 281 -35.32 44.33 12.05
C THR A 281 -35.87 45.19 10.91
N GLY A 282 -36.87 44.71 10.18
CA GLY A 282 -37.50 45.41 9.06
C GLY A 282 -38.11 46.77 9.42
N GLN A 283 -38.65 46.92 10.64
CA GLN A 283 -39.19 48.19 11.14
C GLN A 283 -38.08 49.23 11.39
N TYR A 284 -36.89 48.77 11.81
CA TYR A 284 -35.76 49.65 12.11
C TYR A 284 -34.85 49.91 10.91
N VAL A 285 -35.05 49.28 9.73
CA VAL A 285 -34.15 49.45 8.57
C VAL A 285 -34.05 50.92 8.15
N ALA A 286 -35.16 51.65 8.11
CA ALA A 286 -35.15 53.08 7.79
C ALA A 286 -34.33 53.88 8.82
N SER A 287 -34.58 53.66 10.11
CA SER A 287 -33.81 54.29 11.19
C SER A 287 -32.32 53.94 11.13
N ILE A 288 -31.97 52.69 10.83
CA ILE A 288 -30.58 52.24 10.65
C ILE A 288 -29.91 52.98 9.50
N LEU A 289 -30.58 53.12 8.36
CA LEU A 289 -30.05 53.85 7.19
C LEU A 289 -29.94 55.36 7.47
N GLU A 290 -30.83 55.94 8.26
CA GLU A 290 -30.72 57.33 8.71
C GLU A 290 -29.62 57.54 9.75
N ASN A 291 -29.47 56.65 10.72
CA ASN A 291 -28.38 56.64 11.68
C ASN A 291 -27.02 56.55 10.97
N MET A 292 -26.96 55.73 9.92
CA MET A 292 -25.80 55.64 9.05
C MET A 292 -25.50 56.94 8.32
N ARG A 293 -26.53 57.62 7.80
CA ARG A 293 -26.40 58.93 7.18
C ARG A 293 -25.91 59.98 8.18
N ARG A 294 -26.50 60.03 9.39
CA ARG A 294 -26.06 60.90 10.49
C ARG A 294 -24.62 60.63 10.93
N ALA A 295 -24.20 59.36 10.96
CA ALA A 295 -22.83 58.98 11.29
C ALA A 295 -21.81 59.40 10.20
N ILE A 296 -22.25 59.46 8.95
CA ILE A 296 -21.45 59.99 7.84
C ILE A 296 -21.37 61.52 7.90
N ASP A 297 -22.50 62.20 8.09
CA ASP A 297 -22.60 63.66 8.12
C ASP A 297 -21.86 64.25 9.34
N SER A 298 -21.81 63.53 10.46
CA SER A 298 -21.05 63.90 11.67
C SER A 298 -19.54 63.57 11.60
N GLY A 299 -19.04 63.05 10.47
CA GLY A 299 -17.62 62.74 10.28
C GLY A 299 -17.10 61.49 11.01
N LYS A 300 -17.89 60.88 11.90
CA LYS A 300 -17.51 59.73 12.74
C LYS A 300 -17.15 58.45 11.97
N MET A 301 -17.58 58.37 10.70
CA MET A 301 -17.36 57.21 9.83
C MET A 301 -16.05 57.24 9.04
N GLU A 302 -15.26 58.33 9.11
CA GLU A 302 -13.90 58.51 8.53
C GLU A 302 -13.63 57.72 7.22
N PHE A 303 -14.51 57.83 6.23
CA PHE A 303 -14.30 57.22 4.91
C PHE A 303 -13.64 58.21 3.96
N LYS A 304 -12.81 57.70 3.02
CA LYS A 304 -12.26 58.53 1.92
C LYS A 304 -13.41 59.22 1.14
N PRO A 305 -13.26 60.47 0.67
CA PRO A 305 -14.33 61.25 0.03
C PRO A 305 -15.05 60.52 -1.11
N LYS A 306 -14.31 59.80 -1.96
CA LYS A 306 -14.85 58.99 -3.07
C LYS A 306 -15.78 57.87 -2.60
N LYS A 307 -15.51 57.26 -1.44
CA LYS A 307 -16.33 56.19 -0.86
C LYS A 307 -17.54 56.80 -0.13
N THR A 308 -17.35 57.90 0.57
CA THR A 308 -18.43 58.68 1.21
C THR A 308 -19.47 59.11 0.18
N GLY A 309 -19.05 59.66 -0.97
CA GLY A 309 -19.96 60.05 -2.05
C GLY A 309 -20.81 58.90 -2.60
N ARG A 310 -20.22 57.72 -2.82
CA ARG A 310 -20.95 56.52 -3.29
C ARG A 310 -21.95 55.98 -2.26
N VAL A 311 -21.55 55.96 -0.98
CA VAL A 311 -22.41 55.49 0.12
C VAL A 311 -23.55 56.47 0.34
N SER A 312 -23.29 57.78 0.37
CA SER A 312 -24.34 58.80 0.52
C SER A 312 -25.28 58.86 -0.68
N SER A 313 -24.79 58.64 -1.89
CA SER A 313 -25.64 58.51 -3.09
C SER A 313 -26.56 57.29 -3.02
N GLN A 314 -26.02 56.12 -2.65
CA GLN A 314 -26.82 54.90 -2.45
C GLN A 314 -27.82 55.05 -1.30
N LEU A 315 -27.44 55.69 -0.19
CA LEU A 315 -28.34 55.97 0.93
C LEU A 315 -29.49 56.89 0.51
N LYS A 316 -29.20 58.00 -0.20
CA LYS A 316 -30.24 58.91 -0.72
C LYS A 316 -31.21 58.20 -1.66
N GLN A 317 -30.71 57.33 -2.54
CA GLN A 317 -31.53 56.53 -3.45
C GLN A 317 -32.45 55.57 -2.68
N LEU A 318 -31.95 54.94 -1.61
CA LEU A 318 -32.69 53.98 -0.81
C LEU A 318 -33.70 54.62 0.15
N THR A 319 -33.39 55.78 0.74
CA THR A 319 -34.32 56.50 1.61
C THR A 319 -35.33 57.34 0.85
N GLY A 320 -35.06 57.68 -0.42
CA GLY A 320 -35.93 58.51 -1.26
C GLY A 320 -36.91 57.75 -2.18
N THR A 321 -36.86 56.42 -2.22
CA THR A 321 -37.72 55.61 -3.10
C THR A 321 -38.57 54.60 -2.31
N SER A 322 -39.82 54.37 -2.75
CA SER A 322 -40.70 53.31 -2.23
C SER A 322 -40.16 51.89 -2.47
N HIS A 323 -39.12 51.77 -3.29
CA HIS A 323 -38.49 50.54 -3.74
C HIS A 323 -38.04 49.60 -2.61
N LEU A 324 -37.57 50.13 -1.47
CA LEU A 324 -37.27 49.28 -0.30
C LEU A 324 -38.55 48.68 0.30
N GLY A 325 -39.61 49.48 0.46
CA GLY A 325 -40.90 48.99 0.95
C GLY A 325 -41.50 47.93 0.03
N GLU A 326 -41.45 48.16 -1.29
CA GLU A 326 -41.93 47.21 -2.31
C GLU A 326 -41.14 45.88 -2.27
N LYS A 327 -39.80 45.93 -2.17
CA LYS A 327 -38.97 44.72 -2.02
C LYS A 327 -39.24 43.98 -0.70
N GLN A 328 -39.52 44.72 0.38
CA GLN A 328 -39.84 44.14 1.69
C GLN A 328 -41.20 43.45 1.64
N GLU A 329 -42.21 44.12 1.09
CA GLU A 329 -43.57 43.61 0.94
C GLU A 329 -43.61 42.37 0.05
N LYS A 330 -42.94 42.42 -1.11
CA LYS A 330 -42.78 41.25 -2.00
C LYS A 330 -42.15 40.06 -1.27
N GLY A 331 -41.04 40.27 -0.57
CA GLY A 331 -40.37 39.20 0.17
C GLY A 331 -41.20 38.67 1.36
N ARG A 332 -41.97 39.54 2.02
CA ARG A 332 -42.90 39.14 3.10
C ARG A 332 -44.08 38.34 2.56
N ARG A 333 -44.65 38.72 1.42
CA ARG A 333 -45.69 37.95 0.72
C ARG A 333 -45.21 36.55 0.35
N LEU A 334 -44.01 36.45 -0.23
CA LEU A 334 -43.39 35.16 -0.54
C LEU A 334 -43.18 34.30 0.72
N LEU A 335 -42.73 34.90 1.83
CA LEU A 335 -42.59 34.18 3.10
C LEU A 335 -43.94 33.76 3.71
N ALA A 336 -44.97 34.60 3.61
CA ALA A 336 -46.32 34.29 4.09
C ALA A 336 -46.91 33.12 3.30
N ARG A 337 -46.85 33.20 1.96
CA ARG A 337 -47.30 32.12 1.07
C ARG A 337 -46.55 30.81 1.33
N ARG A 338 -45.23 30.85 1.54
CA ARG A 338 -44.45 29.67 1.93
C ARG A 338 -44.92 29.07 3.25
N ARG A 339 -45.28 29.91 4.24
CA ARG A 339 -45.76 29.43 5.54
C ARG A 339 -47.15 28.80 5.42
N GLU A 340 -48.03 29.37 4.61
CA GLU A 340 -49.36 28.82 4.33
C GLU A 340 -49.25 27.43 3.69
N LEU A 341 -48.44 27.30 2.64
CA LEU A 341 -48.22 26.01 1.97
C LEU A 341 -47.63 24.95 2.91
N LEU A 342 -46.68 25.34 3.77
CA LEU A 342 -46.08 24.44 4.77
C LEU A 342 -46.93 24.23 6.04
N HIS A 343 -48.07 24.93 6.16
CA HIS A 343 -49.05 24.66 7.22
C HIS A 343 -49.82 23.37 6.92
N ASN A 344 -49.96 23.01 5.64
CA ASN A 344 -50.51 21.72 5.25
C ASN A 344 -49.53 20.59 5.67
N PRO A 345 -49.96 19.64 6.52
CA PRO A 345 -49.11 18.55 6.99
C PRO A 345 -48.56 17.69 5.85
N GLN A 346 -49.35 17.46 4.80
CA GLN A 346 -48.92 16.65 3.64
C GLN A 346 -47.76 17.30 2.89
N VAL A 347 -47.84 18.61 2.64
CA VAL A 347 -46.77 19.37 1.96
C VAL A 347 -45.51 19.43 2.82
N LYS A 348 -45.68 19.58 4.13
CA LYS A 348 -44.58 19.58 5.11
C LYS A 348 -43.87 18.23 5.15
N GLU A 349 -44.61 17.13 5.15
CA GLU A 349 -44.05 15.77 5.08
C GLU A 349 -43.31 15.53 3.77
N MET A 350 -43.89 15.89 2.63
CA MET A 350 -43.22 15.78 1.32
C MET A 350 -41.93 16.61 1.27
N TYR A 351 -41.94 17.81 1.84
CA TYR A 351 -40.76 18.66 1.94
C TYR A 351 -39.65 18.03 2.81
N GLN A 352 -40.01 17.47 3.97
CA GLN A 352 -39.07 16.76 4.83
C GLN A 352 -38.54 15.49 4.18
N TRP A 353 -39.41 14.72 3.52
CA TRP A 353 -39.03 13.50 2.82
C TRP A 353 -38.06 13.80 1.67
N ARG A 354 -38.34 14.82 0.85
CA ARG A 354 -37.42 15.30 -0.17
C ARG A 354 -36.06 15.67 0.40
N LYS A 355 -36.02 16.36 1.54
CA LYS A 355 -34.75 16.70 2.23
C LYS A 355 -34.00 15.44 2.64
N GLY A 356 -34.70 14.44 3.18
CA GLY A 356 -34.11 13.14 3.53
C GLY A 356 -33.56 12.39 2.31
N LEU A 357 -34.28 12.41 1.18
CA LEU A 357 -33.80 11.80 -0.07
C LEU A 357 -32.55 12.50 -0.62
N LEU A 358 -32.48 13.83 -0.55
CA LEU A 358 -31.28 14.57 -0.97
C LEU A 358 -30.05 14.21 -0.13
N LEU A 359 -30.21 14.04 1.19
CA LEU A 359 -29.11 13.57 2.05
C LEU A 359 -28.66 12.16 1.66
N LYS A 360 -29.60 11.24 1.40
CA LYS A 360 -29.27 9.89 0.91
C LYS A 360 -28.56 9.91 -0.45
N ILE A 361 -28.93 10.84 -1.34
CA ILE A 361 -28.24 11.03 -2.63
C ILE A 361 -26.81 11.53 -2.40
N GLU A 362 -26.60 12.47 -1.48
CA GLU A 362 -25.26 12.94 -1.13
C GLU A 362 -24.39 11.82 -0.55
N GLU A 363 -24.95 10.98 0.33
CA GLU A 363 -24.27 9.80 0.88
C GLU A 363 -23.94 8.77 -0.20
N ALA A 364 -24.90 8.43 -1.07
CA ALA A 364 -24.69 7.49 -2.16
C ALA A 364 -23.66 8.00 -3.18
N ARG A 365 -23.60 9.31 -3.45
CA ARG A 365 -22.56 9.91 -4.30
C ARG A 365 -21.18 9.86 -3.67
N ARG A 366 -21.07 9.97 -2.33
CA ARG A 366 -19.79 9.75 -1.64
C ARG A 366 -19.35 8.30 -1.78
N GLN A 367 -20.27 7.35 -1.60
CA GLN A 367 -19.98 5.93 -1.82
C GLN A 367 -19.54 5.65 -3.26
N GLU A 368 -20.18 6.29 -4.25
CA GLU A 368 -19.77 6.18 -5.66
C GLU A 368 -18.33 6.64 -5.87
N GLN A 369 -17.94 7.76 -5.27
CA GLN A 369 -16.57 8.28 -5.32
C GLN A 369 -15.57 7.32 -4.65
N ASP A 370 -15.91 6.78 -3.48
CA ASP A 370 -15.07 5.82 -2.76
C ASP A 370 -14.85 4.54 -3.59
N VAL A 371 -15.90 4.04 -4.24
CA VAL A 371 -15.81 2.87 -5.14
C VAL A 371 -14.94 3.19 -6.36
N GLU A 372 -15.12 4.37 -6.96
CA GLU A 372 -14.31 4.80 -8.11
C GLU A 372 -12.82 4.91 -7.76
N GLU A 373 -12.47 5.46 -6.60
CA GLU A 373 -11.08 5.53 -6.12
C GLU A 373 -10.49 4.14 -5.91
N ARG A 374 -11.25 3.22 -5.31
CA ARG A 374 -10.83 1.81 -5.17
C ARG A 374 -10.62 1.14 -6.52
N MET A 375 -11.51 1.36 -7.48
CA MET A 375 -11.38 0.81 -8.84
C MET A 375 -10.10 1.31 -9.52
N ARG A 376 -9.78 2.61 -9.40
CA ARG A 376 -8.53 3.17 -9.95
C ARG A 376 -7.30 2.55 -9.29
N SER A 377 -7.33 2.34 -7.99
CA SER A 377 -6.24 1.68 -7.24
C SER A 377 -6.03 0.24 -7.70
N VAL A 378 -7.10 -0.55 -7.77
CA VAL A 378 -7.07 -1.96 -8.22
C VAL A 378 -6.58 -2.05 -9.67
N ALA A 379 -7.04 -1.16 -10.55
CA ALA A 379 -6.58 -1.12 -11.94
C ALA A 379 -5.08 -0.82 -12.05
N SER A 380 -4.57 0.15 -11.30
CA SER A 380 -3.13 0.48 -11.25
C SER A 380 -2.28 -0.68 -10.72
N MET A 381 -2.76 -1.37 -9.68
CA MET A 381 -2.10 -2.58 -9.15
C MET A 381 -2.11 -3.71 -10.19
N ALA A 382 -3.24 -3.95 -10.84
CA ALA A 382 -3.37 -4.94 -11.91
C ALA A 382 -2.39 -4.64 -13.06
N ASP A 383 -2.28 -3.39 -13.51
CA ASP A 383 -1.33 -2.98 -14.54
C ASP A 383 0.13 -3.21 -14.13
N THR A 384 0.46 -2.94 -12.87
CA THR A 384 1.81 -3.16 -12.33
C THR A 384 2.15 -4.65 -12.30
N LEU A 385 1.23 -5.48 -11.81
CA LEU A 385 1.36 -6.95 -11.83
C LEU A 385 1.46 -7.46 -13.27
N ASN A 386 0.72 -6.84 -14.19
CA ASN A 386 0.74 -7.18 -15.60
C ASN A 386 2.12 -6.90 -16.22
N ARG A 387 2.76 -5.77 -15.90
CA ARG A 387 4.12 -5.46 -16.36
C ARG A 387 5.14 -6.42 -15.77
N ARG A 388 5.07 -6.67 -14.46
CA ARG A 388 5.94 -7.64 -13.77
C ARG A 388 5.82 -9.04 -14.39
N LEU A 389 4.60 -9.48 -14.70
CA LEU A 389 4.39 -10.77 -15.37
C LEU A 389 5.03 -10.79 -16.77
N GLN A 390 4.95 -9.71 -17.55
CA GLN A 390 5.64 -9.64 -18.85
C GLN A 390 7.16 -9.72 -18.72
N GLU A 391 7.73 -9.06 -17.71
CA GLU A 391 9.16 -9.13 -17.42
C GLU A 391 9.58 -10.55 -17.03
N LEU A 392 8.79 -11.22 -16.20
CA LEU A 392 9.03 -12.62 -15.82
C LEU A 392 8.94 -13.57 -17.01
N LEU A 393 8.00 -13.36 -17.93
CA LEU A 393 7.89 -14.15 -19.16
C LEU A 393 9.12 -13.96 -20.05
N LYS A 394 9.55 -12.72 -20.29
CA LYS A 394 10.78 -12.44 -21.05
C LYS A 394 12.02 -13.05 -20.40
N LEU A 395 12.10 -12.98 -19.06
CA LEU A 395 13.17 -13.62 -18.30
C LEU A 395 13.15 -15.14 -18.51
N ALA A 396 11.97 -15.77 -18.47
CA ALA A 396 11.79 -17.19 -18.72
C ALA A 396 12.20 -17.59 -20.14
N GLU A 397 11.83 -16.82 -21.16
CA GLU A 397 12.23 -17.03 -22.56
C GLU A 397 13.75 -16.94 -22.73
N MET A 398 14.35 -15.88 -22.20
CA MET A 398 15.80 -15.66 -22.24
C MET A 398 16.55 -16.82 -21.56
N LYS A 399 16.13 -17.20 -20.35
CA LYS A 399 16.76 -18.31 -19.62
C LYS A 399 16.51 -19.67 -20.24
N THR A 400 15.37 -19.88 -20.90
CA THR A 400 15.12 -21.08 -21.69
C THR A 400 16.09 -21.18 -22.87
N ARG A 401 16.29 -20.07 -23.59
CA ARG A 401 17.27 -20.01 -24.68
C ARG A 401 18.69 -20.28 -24.17
N GLU A 402 19.08 -19.67 -23.05
CA GLU A 402 20.40 -19.85 -22.44
C GLU A 402 20.64 -21.28 -21.95
N TYR A 403 19.67 -21.90 -21.28
CA TYR A 403 19.87 -23.17 -20.59
C TYR A 403 19.49 -24.40 -21.40
N VAL A 404 18.50 -24.28 -22.29
CA VAL A 404 17.97 -25.39 -23.10
C VAL A 404 18.34 -25.23 -24.58
N GLY A 405 18.80 -24.04 -25.00
CA GLY A 405 19.18 -23.78 -26.39
C GLY A 405 17.98 -23.65 -27.34
N LYS A 406 16.75 -23.56 -26.81
CA LYS A 406 15.52 -23.49 -27.58
C LYS A 406 14.89 -22.11 -27.49
N GLU A 407 14.46 -21.57 -28.62
CA GLU A 407 13.68 -20.33 -28.66
C GLU A 407 12.20 -20.63 -28.40
N VAL A 408 11.71 -20.07 -27.30
CA VAL A 408 10.31 -20.13 -26.88
C VAL A 408 9.77 -18.72 -26.80
N GLU A 409 8.54 -18.55 -27.27
CA GLU A 409 7.74 -17.32 -27.14
C GLU A 409 6.53 -17.69 -26.28
N LEU A 410 6.37 -17.00 -25.16
CA LEU A 410 5.34 -17.27 -24.16
C LEU A 410 4.16 -16.33 -24.36
N GLU A 411 3.06 -16.90 -24.83
CA GLU A 411 1.82 -16.16 -25.02
C GLU A 411 0.98 -16.19 -23.74
N ARG A 412 0.35 -15.05 -23.43
CA ARG A 412 -0.74 -15.02 -22.46
C ARG A 412 -1.95 -15.70 -23.07
N ALA A 413 -2.52 -16.65 -22.34
CA ALA A 413 -3.85 -17.16 -22.62
C ALA A 413 -4.90 -16.06 -22.42
#